data_AF-A0A9D5S3Z4-F1
#
_entry.id   AF-A0A9D5S3Z4-F1
#
_cell.length_a   1.000
_cell.length_b   1.000
_cell.length_c   1.000
_cell.angle_alpha   90.00
_cell.angle_beta   90.00
_cell.angle_gamma   90.00
#
_symmetry.space_group_name_H-M   'P 1'
#
loop_
_entity.id
_entity.type
_entity.pdbx_description
1 polymer ?
#
loop_
_entity_poly.entity_id
_entity_poly.type
_entity_poly.pdbx_seq_one_letter_code
_entity_poly.pdbx_strand_id
1 'polypeptide(L)' 'MNTESIQFLLTTVMELVTLASAYLGLRLFKKSWKLRMSIILVPLLLNAILYLVYQTTPFFYMGVILLLCVPFVWPRKSA' A
#
# COMPACT_ATOMS: atom_id res chain seq x y z
N MET A 1 -24.99 10.55 -2.04
CA MET A 1 -23.95 10.40 -1.00
C MET A 1 -23.05 11.61 -1.12
N ASN A 2 -22.84 12.40 -0.05
CA ASN A 2 -22.02 13.61 -0.13
C ASN A 2 -20.58 13.26 -0.54
N THR A 3 -19.96 14.12 -1.34
CA THR A 3 -18.57 13.97 -1.81
C THR A 3 -17.59 13.80 -0.64
N GLU A 4 -17.85 14.50 0.44
CA GLU A 4 -17.06 14.47 1.69
C GLU A 4 -17.14 13.09 2.37
N SER A 5 -18.35 12.52 2.45
CA SER A 5 -18.56 11.17 2.99
C SER A 5 -17.89 10.11 2.12
N ILE A 6 -17.88 10.29 0.79
CA ILE A 6 -17.19 9.40 -0.14
C ILE A 6 -15.67 9.47 0.07
N GLN A 7 -15.10 10.67 0.21
CA GLN A 7 -13.68 10.83 0.47
C GLN A 7 -13.26 10.21 1.81
N PHE A 8 -14.05 10.42 2.85
CA PHE A 8 -13.80 9.80 4.15
C PHE A 8 -13.86 8.27 4.09
N LEU A 9 -14.89 7.72 3.45
CA LEU A 9 -15.05 6.28 3.27
C LEU A 9 -13.88 5.70 2.47
N LEU A 10 -13.50 6.35 1.37
CA LEU A 10 -12.42 5.91 0.49
C LEU A 10 -11.06 5.96 1.19
N THR A 11 -10.81 7.01 1.98
CA THR A 11 -9.61 7.12 2.82
C THR A 11 -9.56 5.98 3.84
N THR A 12 -10.64 5.76 4.58
CA THR A 12 -10.73 4.68 5.59
C THR A 12 -10.50 3.30 4.96
N VAL A 13 -11.10 3.03 3.80
CA VAL A 13 -10.91 1.76 3.08
C VAL A 13 -9.45 1.60 2.65
N MET A 14 -8.84 2.66 2.11
CA MET A 14 -7.45 2.61 1.67
C MET A 14 -6.47 2.47 2.83
N GLU A 15 -6.75 3.04 4.01
CA GLU A 15 -5.97 2.80 5.22
C GLU A 15 -5.95 1.32 5.58
N LEU A 16 -7.13 0.68 5.63
CA LEU A 16 -7.24 -0.74 5.95
C LEU A 16 -6.53 -1.61 4.91
N VAL A 17 -6.67 -1.29 3.61
CA VAL A 17 -5.98 -2.00 2.53
C VAL A 17 -4.46 -1.83 2.61
N THR A 18 -3.98 -0.62 2.88
CA THR A 18 -2.54 -0.31 3.00
C THR A 18 -1.93 -1.04 4.20
N LEU A 19 -2.60 -1.02 5.35
CA LEU A 19 -2.14 -1.73 6.55
C LEU A 19 -2.16 -3.25 6.35
N ALA A 20 -3.22 -3.80 5.77
CA ALA A 20 -3.34 -5.22 5.49
C ALA A 20 -2.26 -5.69 4.49
N SER A 21 -2.02 -4.92 3.43
CA SER A 21 -0.99 -5.24 2.43
C SER A 21 0.42 -5.14 2.99
N ALA A 22 0.74 -4.14 3.81
CA ALA A 22 2.01 -4.06 4.51
C ALA A 22 2.21 -5.28 5.42
N TYR A 23 1.22 -5.60 6.26
CA TYR A 23 1.28 -6.73 7.18
C TYR A 23 1.42 -8.08 6.45
N LEU A 24 0.60 -8.33 5.43
CA LEU A 24 0.68 -9.57 4.64
C LEU A 24 1.99 -9.65 3.86
N GLY A 25 2.41 -8.55 3.22
CA GLY A 25 3.66 -8.46 2.46
C GLY A 25 4.89 -8.76 3.33
N LEU A 26 4.90 -8.32 4.58
CA LEU A 26 5.97 -8.57 5.54
C LEU A 26 5.89 -9.96 6.20
N ARG A 27 4.70 -10.43 6.59
CA ARG A 27 4.52 -11.68 7.37
C ARG A 27 4.50 -12.96 6.52
N LEU A 28 4.24 -12.89 5.22
CA LEU A 28 4.24 -14.07 4.34
C LEU A 28 5.67 -14.58 4.07
N PHE A 29 6.25 -15.33 5.02
CA PHE A 29 7.63 -15.83 4.92
C PHE A 29 7.85 -16.95 3.90
N LYS A 30 6.80 -17.67 3.48
CA LYS A 30 6.92 -18.87 2.61
C LYS A 30 6.45 -18.69 1.16
N LYS A 31 5.81 -17.57 0.81
CA LYS A 31 5.26 -17.36 -0.55
C LYS A 31 6.30 -16.68 -1.46
N SER A 32 6.24 -16.95 -2.75
CA SER A 32 7.12 -16.37 -3.77
C SER A 32 7.27 -14.85 -3.61
N TRP A 33 8.51 -14.34 -3.61
CA TRP A 33 8.83 -12.91 -3.49
C TRP A 33 8.06 -12.04 -4.49
N LYS A 34 7.80 -12.55 -5.71
CA LYS A 34 6.99 -11.89 -6.74
C LYS A 34 5.58 -11.52 -6.26
N LEU A 35 4.92 -12.43 -5.53
CA LEU A 35 3.57 -12.20 -5.00
C LEU A 35 3.59 -11.18 -3.87
N ARG A 36 4.59 -11.27 -2.97
CA ARG A 36 4.75 -10.30 -1.87
C ARG A 36 5.00 -8.90 -2.42
N MET A 37 5.84 -8.79 -3.43
CA MET A 37 6.12 -7.54 -4.13
C MET A 37 4.85 -6.97 -4.77
N SER A 38 4.05 -7.81 -5.43
CA SER A 38 2.79 -7.39 -6.04
C SER A 38 1.78 -6.87 -5.01
N ILE A 39 1.65 -7.55 -3.86
CA ILE A 39 0.74 -7.14 -2.78
C ILE A 39 1.08 -5.76 -2.21
N ILE A 40 2.36 -5.38 -2.18
CA ILE A 40 2.80 -4.05 -1.71
C ILE A 40 2.73 -3.01 -2.84
N LEU A 41 3.13 -3.38 -4.06
CA LEU A 41 3.25 -2.46 -5.18
C LEU A 41 1.87 -1.99 -5.70
N VAL A 42 0.88 -2.86 -5.73
CA VAL A 42 -0.49 -2.52 -6.16
C VAL A 42 -1.10 -1.40 -5.31
N PRO A 43 -1.19 -1.51 -3.97
CA PRO A 43 -1.73 -0.44 -3.13
C PRO A 43 -0.82 0.80 -3.08
N LEU A 44 0.50 0.65 -3.30
CA LEU A 44 1.41 1.78 -3.41
C LEU A 44 1.07 2.65 -4.64
N LEU A 45 0.90 2.03 -5.80
CA LEU A 45 0.51 2.73 -7.02
C LEU A 45 -0.89 3.32 -6.90
N LEU A 46 -1.82 2.60 -6.28
CA LEU A 46 -3.18 3.08 -6.06
C LEU A 46 -3.19 4.32 -5.16
N ASN A 47 -2.43 4.32 -4.07
CA ASN A 47 -2.27 5.49 -3.19
C ASN A 47 -1.61 6.68 -3.92
N ALA A 48 -0.65 6.44 -4.80
CA ALA A 48 -0.04 7.50 -5.62
C ALA A 48 -1.05 8.14 -6.60
N ILE A 49 -1.87 7.32 -7.26
CA ILE A 49 -2.93 7.81 -8.15
C ILE A 49 -3.98 8.59 -7.36
N LEU A 50 -4.40 8.08 -6.21
CA LEU A 50 -5.37 8.74 -5.33
C LEU A 50 -4.84 10.06 -4.77
N TYR A 51 -3.54 10.15 -4.47
CA TYR A 51 -2.90 11.40 -4.10
C TYR A 51 -2.98 12.45 -5.22
N LEU A 52 -2.78 12.04 -6.48
CA LEU A 52 -2.92 12.96 -7.62
C LEU A 52 -4.37 13.45 -7.82
N VAL A 53 -5.36 12.59 -7.56
CA VAL A 53 -6.78 12.92 -7.76
C VAL A 53 -7.33 13.76 -6.61
N TYR A 54 -7.07 13.37 -5.36
CA TYR A 54 -7.71 13.96 -4.18
C TYR A 54 -6.82 15.00 -3.49
N GLN A 55 -5.52 15.04 -3.78
CA GLN A 55 -4.55 15.98 -3.20
C GLN A 55 -4.53 16.02 -1.66
N THR A 56 -4.96 14.94 -1.01
CA THR A 56 -4.94 14.83 0.45
C THR A 56 -3.64 14.20 0.92
N THR A 57 -3.07 14.74 2.00
CA THR A 57 -1.83 14.24 2.59
C THR A 57 -1.87 12.77 3.07
N PRO A 58 -2.99 12.20 3.53
CA PRO A 58 -3.03 10.81 4.00
C PRO A 58 -2.60 9.80 2.92
N PHE A 59 -3.06 9.95 1.68
CA PHE A 59 -2.71 9.03 0.60
C PHE A 59 -1.20 9.03 0.31
N PHE A 60 -0.56 10.20 0.43
CA PHE A 60 0.89 10.31 0.29
C PHE A 60 1.61 9.53 1.39
N TYR A 61 1.24 9.74 2.66
CA TYR A 61 1.86 9.03 3.78
C TYR A 61 1.66 7.52 3.71
N MET A 62 0.47 7.04 3.33
CA MET A 62 0.20 5.62 3.11
C MET A 62 1.07 5.02 2.00
N GLY A 63 1.26 5.76 0.90
CA GLY A 63 2.19 5.38 -0.18
C GLY A 63 3.64 5.30 0.29
N VAL A 64 4.10 6.28 1.08
CA VAL A 64 5.46 6.29 1.65
C VAL A 64 5.69 5.08 2.56
N ILE A 65 4.74 4.71 3.42
CA ILE A 65 4.87 3.52 4.29
C ILE A 65 5.08 2.26 3.44
N LEU A 66 4.29 2.08 2.38
CA LEU A 66 4.45 0.94 1.47
C LEU A 66 5.79 0.98 0.73
N LEU A 67 6.26 2.17 0.35
CA LEU A 67 7.56 2.35 -0.32
C LEU A 67 8.70 1.89 0.60
N LEU A 68 8.62 2.25 1.87
CA LEU A 68 9.57 1.81 2.90
C LEU A 68 9.52 0.29 3.11
N CYS A 69 8.38 -0.37 2.89
CA CYS A 69 8.27 -1.83 2.97
C CYS A 69 8.91 -2.58 1.79
N VAL A 70 9.05 -1.94 0.61
CA VAL A 70 9.61 -2.55 -0.60
C VAL A 70 11.01 -3.18 -0.39
N PRO A 71 12.01 -2.49 0.17
CA PRO A 71 13.35 -3.06 0.37
C PRO A 71 13.35 -4.30 1.29
N PHE A 72 12.41 -4.40 2.23
CA PHE A 72 12.30 -5.58 3.10
C PHE A 72 11.79 -6.84 2.39
N VAL A 73 11.12 -6.68 1.25
CA VAL A 73 10.53 -7.78 0.47
C VAL A 73 11.35 -8.11 -0.78
N TRP A 74 12.27 -7.23 -1.18
CA TRP A 74 13.14 -7.43 -2.34
C TRP A 74 13.88 -8.77 -2.26
N PRO A 75 13.97 -9.54 -3.37
CA PRO A 75 14.58 -10.86 -3.36
C PRO A 75 16.03 -10.78 -2.86
N ARG A 76 16.30 -11.40 -1.70
CA ARG A 76 17.67 -11.76 -1.34
C ARG A 76 18.10 -12.89 -2.29
N LYS A 77 19.19 -12.68 -3.03
CA LYS A 77 19.96 -13.82 -3.55
C LYS A 77 20.36 -14.64 -2.32
N SER A 78 20.06 -15.94 -2.32
CA SER A 78 20.68 -16.85 -1.37
C SER A 78 22.17 -16.74 -1.64
N ALA A 79 22.89 -16.06 -0.75
CA ALA A 79 24.34 -16.20 -0.67
C ALA A 79 24.66 -17.64 -0.24
#